data_AF-A0A2W4WQD5-F1
#
_entry.id   AF-A0A2W4WQD5-F1
#
_cell.length_a   1.000
_cell.length_b   1.000
_cell.length_c   1.000
_cell.angle_alpha   90.00
_cell.angle_beta   90.00
_cell.angle_gamma   90.00
#
_symmetry.space_group_name_H-M   'P 1'
#
loop_
_entity.id
_entity.type
_entity.pdbx_description
1 polymer ?
#
loop_
_entity_poly.entity_id
_entity_poly.type
_entity_poly.pdbx_seq_one_letter_code
_entity_poly.pdbx_strand_id
1 'polypeptide(L)'
;MQAEAFAAALPQALGGDVDVMRARGSNLRLMGEAYHRLEMVEEARLTLDRAVAQQRAVTEAAPNNPAYMRNYAIALWYRAVVHRSNERNEAARASIEESVAVARRMRERDPNDAGAIRMVAIATEVYAQVLADLDRFSESYAVGQEVIAAHRELARRAGDTAGARRSLAAALMTHGGNSYNGAAYARACAAWEEGLAIYEDLNRSGAMSERDRTVTLTQSRDFVRRACAPPRAGLGSRI
;
A
#
# COMPACT_ATOMS: atom_id res chain seq x y z
N MET A 1 -18.76 8.31 17.16
CA MET A 1 -20.16 7.82 17.09
C MET A 1 -21.18 8.87 16.66
N GLN A 2 -21.10 10.15 17.08
CA GLN A 2 -22.11 11.17 16.73
C GLN A 2 -22.28 11.45 15.22
N ALA A 3 -21.19 11.50 14.44
CA ALA A 3 -21.28 11.77 13.00
C ALA A 3 -21.99 10.67 12.20
N GLU A 4 -21.80 9.40 12.56
CA GLU A 4 -22.49 8.27 11.89
C GLU A 4 -23.95 8.14 12.32
N ALA A 5 -24.24 8.42 13.60
CA ALA A 5 -25.63 8.49 14.07
C ALA A 5 -26.40 9.61 13.35
N PHE A 6 -25.78 10.78 13.18
CA PHE A 6 -26.33 11.87 12.38
C PHE A 6 -26.55 11.46 10.92
N ALA A 7 -25.54 10.86 10.27
CA ALA A 7 -25.65 10.42 8.88
C ALA A 7 -26.73 9.33 8.69
N ALA A 8 -26.92 8.44 9.67
CA ALA A 8 -27.97 7.42 9.65
C ALA A 8 -29.37 8.00 9.89
N ALA A 9 -29.47 9.14 10.56
CA ALA A 9 -30.73 9.85 10.83
C ALA A 9 -31.11 10.85 9.74
N LEU A 10 -30.31 10.97 8.66
CA LEU A 10 -30.63 11.87 7.56
C LEU A 10 -31.92 11.42 6.84
N PRO A 11 -32.79 12.36 6.44
CA PRO A 11 -33.92 12.08 5.56
C PRO A 11 -33.48 11.34 4.29
N GLN A 12 -34.31 10.43 3.78
CA GLN A 12 -33.97 9.60 2.61
C GLN A 12 -33.49 10.41 1.39
N ALA A 13 -34.10 11.58 1.16
CA ALA A 13 -33.71 12.49 0.08
C ALA A 13 -32.26 13.01 0.21
N LEU A 14 -31.80 13.26 1.44
CA LEU A 14 -30.42 13.68 1.70
C LEU A 14 -29.47 12.47 1.82
N GLY A 15 -29.97 11.32 2.27
CA GLY A 15 -29.18 10.10 2.35
C GLY A 15 -28.80 9.49 1.00
N GLY A 16 -29.61 9.74 -0.04
CA GLY A 16 -29.35 9.33 -1.42
C GLY A 16 -28.62 10.36 -2.28
N ASP A 17 -28.33 11.55 -1.74
CA ASP A 17 -27.55 12.57 -2.43
C ASP A 17 -26.09 12.10 -2.60
N VAL A 18 -25.57 12.17 -3.82
CA VAL A 18 -24.25 11.61 -4.16
C VAL A 18 -23.11 12.30 -3.42
N ASP A 19 -23.24 13.60 -3.14
CA ASP A 19 -22.21 14.36 -2.42
C ASP A 19 -22.22 14.04 -0.93
N VAL A 20 -23.41 13.82 -0.36
CA VAL A 20 -23.56 13.31 1.01
C VAL A 20 -22.99 11.90 1.13
N MET A 21 -23.33 11.00 0.20
CA MET A 21 -22.81 9.62 0.18
C MET A 21 -21.28 9.61 0.05
N ARG A 22 -20.71 10.45 -0.82
CA ARG A 22 -19.26 10.62 -1.00
C ARG A 22 -18.58 11.08 0.28
N ALA A 23 -19.13 12.12 0.93
CA ALA A 23 -18.59 12.65 2.17
C ALA A 23 -18.64 11.60 3.28
N ARG A 24 -19.76 10.89 3.40
CA ARG A 24 -19.93 9.78 4.36
C ARG A 24 -18.93 8.66 4.12
N GLY A 25 -18.75 8.21 2.88
CA GLY A 25 -17.77 7.19 2.54
C GLY A 25 -16.34 7.60 2.92
N SER A 26 -16.01 8.88 2.80
CA SER A 26 -14.69 9.43 3.17
C SER A 26 -14.49 9.43 4.69
N ASN A 27 -15.53 9.82 5.44
CA ASN A 27 -15.53 9.82 6.90
C ASN A 27 -15.44 8.39 7.47
N LEU A 28 -16.21 7.45 6.89
CA LEU A 28 -16.13 6.04 7.25
C LEU A 28 -14.71 5.50 7.05
N ARG A 29 -14.06 5.80 5.92
CA ARG A 29 -12.68 5.37 5.68
C ARG A 29 -11.72 5.89 6.75
N LEU A 30 -11.77 7.19 7.07
CA LEU A 30 -10.93 7.80 8.11
C LEU A 30 -11.20 7.20 9.49
N MET A 31 -12.46 6.91 9.81
CA MET A 31 -12.83 6.25 11.07
C MET A 31 -12.31 4.82 11.13
N GLY A 32 -12.39 4.06 10.03
CA GLY A 32 -11.83 2.72 9.94
C GLY A 32 -10.30 2.71 10.10
N GLU A 33 -9.61 3.69 9.53
CA GLU A 33 -8.17 3.89 9.73
C GLU A 33 -7.85 4.20 11.21
N ALA A 34 -8.66 5.04 11.85
CA ALA A 34 -8.50 5.35 13.27
C ALA A 34 -8.70 4.11 14.15
N TYR A 35 -9.74 3.30 13.88
CA TYR A 35 -9.95 2.03 14.58
C TYR A 35 -8.78 1.06 14.39
N HIS A 36 -8.23 0.97 13.17
CA HIS A 36 -7.07 0.14 12.90
C HIS A 36 -5.85 0.57 13.74
N ARG A 37 -5.58 1.88 13.83
CA ARG A 37 -4.49 2.42 14.67
C ARG A 37 -4.70 2.20 16.16
N LEU A 38 -5.93 2.02 16.60
CA LEU A 38 -6.29 1.69 17.99
C LEU A 38 -6.39 0.18 18.24
N GLU A 39 -6.01 -0.64 17.26
CA GLU A 39 -6.09 -2.11 17.32
C GLU A 39 -7.51 -2.65 17.55
N MET A 40 -8.52 -1.84 17.22
CA MET A 40 -9.93 -2.22 17.23
C MET A 40 -10.26 -2.96 15.92
N VAL A 41 -9.81 -4.21 15.84
CA VAL A 41 -9.77 -5.03 14.63
C VAL A 41 -11.13 -5.11 13.94
N GLU A 42 -12.18 -5.46 14.70
CA GLU A 42 -13.48 -5.75 14.12
C GLU A 42 -14.23 -4.48 13.71
N GLU A 43 -14.11 -3.41 14.50
CA GLU A 43 -14.66 -2.10 14.19
C GLU A 43 -13.99 -1.49 12.96
N ALA A 44 -12.66 -1.62 12.82
CA ALA A 44 -11.93 -1.18 11.65
C ALA A 44 -12.45 -1.89 10.39
N ARG A 45 -12.60 -3.21 10.47
CA ARG A 45 -13.08 -4.03 9.36
C ARG A 45 -14.49 -3.66 8.94
N LEU A 46 -15.45 -3.71 9.86
CA LEU A 46 -16.85 -3.41 9.57
C LEU A 46 -17.02 -1.99 9.04
N THR A 47 -16.25 -1.03 9.57
CA THR A 47 -16.30 0.36 9.11
C THR A 47 -15.74 0.51 7.69
N LEU A 48 -14.65 -0.19 7.36
CA LEU A 48 -14.07 -0.17 6.01
C LEU A 48 -14.93 -0.92 4.99
N ASP A 49 -15.59 -2.01 5.38
CA ASP A 49 -16.60 -2.69 4.54
C ASP A 49 -17.72 -1.70 4.15
N ARG A 50 -18.22 -0.93 5.12
CA ARG A 50 -19.21 0.13 4.87
C ARG A 50 -18.66 1.25 4.00
N ALA A 51 -17.42 1.70 4.23
CA ALA A 51 -16.77 2.73 3.43
C ALA A 51 -16.69 2.31 1.95
N VAL A 52 -16.25 1.08 1.69
CA VAL A 52 -16.13 0.51 0.34
C VAL A 52 -17.50 0.40 -0.33
N ALA A 53 -18.52 -0.09 0.38
CA ALA A 53 -19.88 -0.18 -0.16
C ALA A 53 -20.45 1.20 -0.55
N GLN A 54 -20.22 2.23 0.28
CA GLN A 54 -20.65 3.60 -0.02
C GLN A 54 -19.90 4.18 -1.24
N GLN A 55 -18.58 4.01 -1.29
CA GLN A 55 -17.78 4.52 -2.41
C GLN A 55 -18.06 3.77 -3.73
N ARG A 56 -18.43 2.49 -3.66
CA ARG A 56 -18.91 1.73 -4.82
C ARG A 56 -20.18 2.36 -5.38
N ALA A 57 -21.20 2.58 -4.54
CA ALA A 57 -22.46 3.20 -4.96
C ALA A 57 -22.25 4.62 -5.54
N VAL A 58 -21.38 5.42 -4.92
CA VAL A 58 -21.00 6.76 -5.43
C VAL A 58 -20.32 6.66 -6.81
N THR A 59 -19.43 5.69 -7.00
CA THR A 59 -18.75 5.48 -8.27
C THR A 59 -19.71 4.96 -9.35
N GLU A 60 -20.64 4.08 -9.01
CA GLU A 60 -21.68 3.58 -9.94
C GLU A 60 -22.61 4.71 -10.42
N ALA A 61 -22.92 5.68 -9.57
CA ALA A 61 -23.71 6.86 -9.95
C ALA A 61 -22.98 7.79 -10.94
N ALA A 62 -21.65 7.82 -10.92
CA ALA A 62 -20.84 8.58 -11.88
C ALA A 62 -19.51 7.86 -12.23
N PRO A 63 -19.55 6.83 -13.11
CA PRO A 63 -18.45 5.87 -13.31
C PRO A 63 -17.13 6.45 -13.82
N ASN A 64 -17.14 7.65 -14.39
CA ASN A 64 -15.96 8.30 -14.97
C ASN A 64 -15.50 9.53 -14.19
N ASN A 65 -16.07 9.78 -13.00
CA ASN A 65 -15.65 10.88 -12.13
C ASN A 65 -14.31 10.52 -11.43
N PRO A 66 -13.21 11.26 -11.68
CA PRO A 66 -11.89 10.96 -11.11
C PRO A 66 -11.84 10.96 -9.59
N ALA A 67 -12.56 11.90 -8.97
CA ALA A 67 -12.56 12.03 -7.52
C ALA A 67 -13.22 10.80 -6.89
N TYR A 68 -14.28 10.28 -7.50
CA TYR A 68 -15.03 9.14 -6.98
C TYR A 68 -14.23 7.85 -7.15
N MET A 69 -13.67 7.63 -8.35
CA MET A 69 -12.77 6.50 -8.59
C MET A 69 -11.57 6.51 -7.62
N ARG A 70 -10.97 7.68 -7.38
CA ARG A 70 -9.85 7.83 -6.45
C ARG A 70 -10.25 7.47 -5.02
N ASN A 71 -11.37 8.02 -4.53
CA ASN A 71 -11.85 7.72 -3.17
C ASN A 71 -12.18 6.24 -3.00
N TYR A 72 -12.73 5.61 -4.05
CA TYR A 72 -13.04 4.20 -4.05
C TYR A 72 -11.78 3.32 -4.03
N ALA A 73 -10.81 3.60 -4.91
CA ALA A 73 -9.52 2.89 -4.93
C ALA A 73 -8.80 2.99 -3.57
N ILE A 74 -8.80 4.17 -2.94
CA ILE A 74 -8.19 4.39 -1.63
C ILE A 74 -8.92 3.60 -0.53
N ALA A 75 -10.26 3.57 -0.54
CA ALA A 75 -11.03 2.79 0.43
C ALA A 75 -10.75 1.29 0.31
N LEU A 76 -10.68 0.77 -0.93
CA LEU A 76 -10.33 -0.62 -1.22
C LEU A 76 -8.89 -0.96 -0.80
N TRP A 77 -7.95 -0.06 -1.04
CA TRP A 77 -6.55 -0.21 -0.64
C TRP A 77 -6.41 -0.29 0.88
N TYR A 78 -7.01 0.64 1.63
CA TYR A 78 -6.98 0.61 3.09
C TYR A 78 -7.67 -0.64 3.67
N ARG A 79 -8.80 -1.04 3.09
CA ARG A 79 -9.48 -2.29 3.47
C ARG A 79 -8.58 -3.51 3.26
N ALA A 80 -7.80 -3.53 2.16
CA ALA A 80 -6.83 -4.59 1.93
C ALA A 80 -5.72 -4.60 2.99
N VAL A 81 -5.18 -3.43 3.35
CA VAL A 81 -4.16 -3.30 4.41
C VAL A 81 -4.68 -3.83 5.74
N VAL A 82 -5.91 -3.46 6.13
CA VAL A 82 -6.53 -3.95 7.38
C VAL A 82 -6.80 -5.44 7.33
N HIS A 83 -7.29 -6.00 6.21
CA HIS A 83 -7.44 -7.45 6.11
C HIS A 83 -6.10 -8.17 6.21
N ARG A 84 -5.06 -7.64 5.54
CA ARG A 84 -3.70 -8.20 5.56
C ARG A 84 -3.10 -8.19 6.97
N SER A 85 -3.18 -7.07 7.69
CA SER A 85 -2.65 -6.96 9.06
C SER A 85 -3.33 -7.88 10.06
N ASN A 86 -4.56 -8.31 9.74
CA ASN A 86 -5.37 -9.21 10.54
C ASN A 86 -5.37 -10.65 9.98
N GLU A 87 -4.39 -11.00 9.13
CA GLU A 87 -4.18 -12.34 8.55
C GLU A 87 -5.32 -12.86 7.67
N ARG A 88 -6.18 -11.97 7.16
CA ARG A 88 -7.31 -12.31 6.26
C ARG A 88 -6.90 -12.18 4.80
N ASN A 89 -5.86 -12.91 4.41
CA ASN A 89 -5.15 -12.69 3.15
C ASN A 89 -6.02 -12.80 1.89
N GLU A 90 -7.00 -13.70 1.84
CA GLU A 90 -7.93 -13.78 0.69
C GLU A 90 -8.88 -12.58 0.61
N ALA A 91 -9.34 -12.07 1.75
CA ALA A 91 -10.15 -10.84 1.77
C ALA A 91 -9.30 -9.61 1.40
N ALA A 92 -8.03 -9.59 1.82
CA ALA A 92 -7.06 -8.59 1.41
C ALA A 92 -6.83 -8.62 -0.10
N ARG A 93 -6.66 -9.82 -0.67
CA ARG A 93 -6.47 -10.05 -2.11
C ARG A 93 -7.65 -9.53 -2.92
N ALA A 94 -8.87 -9.93 -2.56
CA ALA A 94 -10.07 -9.47 -3.26
C ALA A 94 -10.18 -7.93 -3.27
N SER A 95 -9.86 -7.29 -2.13
CA SER A 95 -9.91 -5.83 -2.00
C SER A 95 -8.81 -5.12 -2.78
N ILE A 96 -7.57 -5.65 -2.77
CA ILE A 96 -6.45 -5.01 -3.47
C ILE A 96 -6.50 -5.22 -4.98
N GLU A 97 -6.97 -6.38 -5.46
CA GLU A 97 -7.17 -6.62 -6.90
C GLU A 97 -8.18 -5.62 -7.48
N GLU A 98 -9.28 -5.37 -6.76
CA GLU A 98 -10.25 -4.34 -7.16
C GLU A 98 -9.64 -2.93 -7.10
N SER A 99 -8.84 -2.62 -6.07
CA SER A 99 -8.15 -1.32 -5.97
C SER A 99 -7.20 -1.08 -7.16
N VAL A 100 -6.40 -2.09 -7.53
CA VAL A 100 -5.49 -2.05 -8.68
C VAL A 100 -6.28 -1.87 -9.97
N ALA A 101 -7.40 -2.56 -10.15
CA ALA A 101 -8.25 -2.42 -11.33
C ALA A 101 -8.80 -0.98 -11.46
N VAL A 102 -9.31 -0.39 -10.37
CA VAL A 102 -9.79 1.00 -10.37
C VAL A 102 -8.64 1.97 -10.65
N ALA A 103 -7.47 1.76 -10.04
CA ALA A 103 -6.29 2.60 -10.26
C ALA A 103 -5.80 2.56 -11.71
N ARG A 104 -5.81 1.38 -12.35
CA ARG A 104 -5.47 1.22 -13.77
C ARG A 104 -6.49 1.90 -14.67
N ARG A 105 -7.79 1.80 -14.38
CA ARG A 105 -8.81 2.56 -15.11
C ARG A 105 -8.64 4.08 -14.97
N MET A 106 -8.29 4.57 -13.77
CA MET A 106 -7.96 5.99 -13.58
C MET A 106 -6.78 6.41 -14.47
N ARG A 107 -5.77 5.54 -14.57
CA ARG A 107 -4.58 5.76 -15.40
C ARG A 107 -4.89 5.77 -16.89
N GLU A 108 -5.71 4.84 -17.36
CA GLU A 108 -6.14 4.78 -18.76
C GLU A 108 -6.88 6.05 -19.17
N ARG A 109 -7.70 6.59 -18.26
CA ARG A 109 -8.45 7.83 -18.48
C ARG A 109 -7.54 9.05 -18.62
N ASP A 110 -6.52 9.14 -17.76
CA ASP A 110 -5.52 10.20 -17.81
C ASP A 110 -4.12 9.65 -17.47
N PRO A 111 -3.33 9.31 -18.51
CA PRO A 111 -1.96 8.81 -18.33
C PRO A 111 -1.03 9.79 -17.61
N ASN A 112 -1.38 11.07 -17.53
CA ASN A 112 -0.58 12.12 -16.90
C ASN A 112 -1.12 12.54 -15.52
N ASP A 113 -2.28 12.04 -15.06
CA ASP A 113 -2.81 12.35 -13.73
C ASP A 113 -1.88 11.81 -12.64
N ALA A 114 -1.24 12.73 -11.91
CA ALA A 114 -0.28 12.40 -10.85
C ALA A 114 -0.87 11.48 -9.76
N GLY A 115 -2.15 11.64 -9.46
CA GLY A 115 -2.85 10.83 -8.47
C GLY A 115 -3.09 9.39 -8.92
N ALA A 116 -3.37 9.17 -10.21
CA ALA A 116 -3.50 7.86 -10.82
C ALA A 116 -2.16 7.12 -10.87
N ILE A 117 -1.04 7.83 -11.16
CA ILE A 117 0.31 7.25 -11.04
C ILE A 117 0.51 6.69 -9.64
N ARG A 118 0.25 7.54 -8.65
CA ARG A 118 0.49 7.21 -7.26
C ARG A 118 -0.40 6.06 -6.80
N MET A 119 -1.68 6.08 -7.18
CA MET A 119 -2.62 5.04 -6.79
C MET A 119 -2.24 3.67 -7.37
N VAL A 120 -1.81 3.61 -8.64
CA VAL A 120 -1.31 2.36 -9.23
C VAL A 120 -0.09 1.86 -8.47
N ALA A 121 0.88 2.73 -8.15
CA ALA A 121 2.08 2.34 -7.43
C ALA A 121 1.76 1.75 -6.04
N ILE A 122 1.01 2.47 -5.19
CA ILE A 122 0.73 2.02 -3.83
C ILE A 122 -0.19 0.79 -3.78
N ALA A 123 -1.14 0.66 -4.73
CA ALA A 123 -2.01 -0.51 -4.78
C ALA A 123 -1.25 -1.75 -5.24
N THR A 124 -0.37 -1.59 -6.23
CA THR A 124 0.44 -2.69 -6.79
C THR A 124 1.50 -3.16 -5.79
N GLU A 125 2.07 -2.26 -4.98
CA GLU A 125 2.98 -2.62 -3.88
C GLU A 125 2.31 -3.53 -2.85
N VAL A 126 1.13 -3.13 -2.34
CA VAL A 126 0.36 -3.97 -1.41
C VAL A 126 -0.12 -5.25 -2.08
N TYR A 127 -0.44 -5.23 -3.37
CA TYR A 127 -0.82 -6.46 -4.07
C TYR A 127 0.33 -7.49 -4.07
N ALA A 128 1.56 -7.05 -4.33
CA ALA A 128 2.72 -7.94 -4.27
C ALA A 128 2.92 -8.53 -2.87
N GLN A 129 2.72 -7.73 -1.81
CA GLN A 129 2.81 -8.21 -0.42
C GLN A 129 1.72 -9.25 -0.12
N VAL A 130 0.47 -8.97 -0.48
CA VAL A 130 -0.65 -9.91 -0.29
C VAL A 130 -0.42 -11.22 -1.05
N LEU A 131 0.13 -11.17 -2.27
CA LEU A 131 0.52 -12.37 -3.01
C LEU A 131 1.58 -13.18 -2.27
N ALA A 132 2.56 -12.53 -1.65
CA ALA A 132 3.58 -13.22 -0.83
C ALA A 132 2.96 -13.85 0.43
N ASP A 133 2.01 -13.19 1.08
CA ASP A 133 1.33 -13.75 2.25
C ASP A 133 0.44 -14.96 1.92
N LEU A 134 0.03 -15.08 0.66
CA LEU A 134 -0.69 -16.23 0.09
C LEU A 134 0.23 -17.30 -0.52
N ASP A 135 1.55 -17.21 -0.30
CA ASP A 135 2.55 -18.10 -0.90
C ASP A 135 2.57 -18.12 -2.44
N ARG A 136 1.97 -17.10 -3.09
CA ARG A 136 1.96 -16.91 -4.55
C ARG A 136 3.21 -16.16 -4.99
N PHE A 137 4.36 -16.69 -4.61
CA PHE A 137 5.64 -16.00 -4.71
C PHE A 137 6.04 -15.62 -6.14
N SER A 138 5.85 -16.50 -7.12
CA SER A 138 6.16 -16.20 -8.52
C SER A 138 5.41 -14.96 -9.03
N GLU A 139 4.14 -14.81 -8.63
CA GLU A 139 3.31 -13.66 -8.98
C GLU A 139 3.73 -12.42 -8.19
N SER A 140 4.00 -12.56 -6.89
CA SER A 140 4.55 -11.47 -6.06
C SER A 140 5.85 -10.91 -6.65
N TYR A 141 6.72 -11.77 -7.20
CA TYR A 141 7.99 -11.35 -7.80
C TYR A 141 7.79 -10.60 -9.12
N ALA A 142 6.82 -11.00 -9.94
CA ALA A 142 6.50 -10.30 -11.16
C ALA A 142 5.97 -8.89 -10.84
N VAL A 143 5.00 -8.80 -9.94
CA VAL A 143 4.41 -7.54 -9.48
C VAL A 143 5.45 -6.64 -8.81
N GLY A 144 6.31 -7.20 -7.95
CA GLY A 144 7.36 -6.45 -7.27
C GLY A 144 8.41 -5.86 -8.21
N GLN A 145 8.72 -6.53 -9.33
CA GLN A 145 9.61 -5.96 -10.35
C GLN A 145 9.00 -4.74 -11.03
N GLU A 146 7.69 -4.75 -11.30
CA GLU A 146 6.97 -3.59 -11.84
C GLU A 146 7.03 -2.41 -10.86
N VAL A 147 6.83 -2.67 -9.56
CA VAL A 147 6.89 -1.65 -8.51
C VAL A 147 8.28 -1.03 -8.40
N ILE A 148 9.34 -1.85 -8.36
CA ILE A 148 10.72 -1.35 -8.29
C ILE A 148 11.06 -0.53 -9.55
N ALA A 149 10.67 -1.01 -10.74
CA ALA A 149 10.89 -0.27 -11.99
C ALA A 149 10.20 1.11 -11.98
N ALA A 150 8.97 1.18 -11.46
CA ALA A 150 8.24 2.44 -11.30
C ALA A 150 8.96 3.39 -10.31
N HIS A 151 9.43 2.87 -9.17
CA HIS A 151 10.18 3.68 -8.21
C HIS A 151 11.51 4.21 -8.76
N ARG A 152 12.22 3.43 -9.58
CA ARG A 152 13.44 3.89 -10.27
C ARG A 152 13.14 5.02 -11.24
N GLU A 153 12.09 4.89 -12.04
CA GLU A 153 11.68 5.94 -12.96
C GLU A 153 11.23 7.23 -12.22
N LEU A 154 10.50 7.08 -11.11
CA LEU A 154 10.11 8.21 -10.26
C LEU A 154 11.32 8.92 -9.66
N ALA A 155 12.34 8.17 -9.19
CA ALA A 155 13.57 8.75 -8.66
C ALA A 155 14.32 9.55 -9.73
N ARG A 156 14.52 8.97 -10.92
CA ARG A 156 15.17 9.62 -12.05
C ARG A 156 14.46 10.91 -12.48
N ARG A 157 13.11 10.88 -12.60
CA ARG A 157 12.32 12.07 -12.95
C ARG A 157 12.37 13.15 -11.89
N ALA A 158 12.49 12.76 -10.62
CA ALA A 158 12.65 13.67 -9.50
C ALA A 158 14.10 14.14 -9.32
N GLY A 159 15.02 13.86 -10.26
CA GLY A 159 16.42 14.25 -10.17
C GLY A 159 17.13 13.60 -8.98
N ASP A 160 16.77 12.36 -8.64
CA ASP A 160 17.35 11.58 -7.55
C ASP A 160 17.33 12.29 -6.19
N THR A 161 16.27 13.07 -5.94
CA THR A 161 16.00 13.66 -4.63
C THR A 161 16.02 12.61 -3.53
N ALA A 162 16.45 13.02 -2.34
CA ALA A 162 16.52 12.14 -1.17
C ALA A 162 15.19 11.40 -0.88
N GLY A 163 14.06 12.09 -1.03
CA GLY A 163 12.74 11.49 -0.83
C GLY A 163 12.43 10.37 -1.82
N ALA A 164 12.71 10.58 -3.12
CA ALA A 164 12.43 9.57 -4.14
C ALA A 164 13.37 8.36 -4.03
N ARG A 165 14.66 8.60 -3.73
CA ARG A 165 15.63 7.53 -3.44
C ARG A 165 15.23 6.72 -2.20
N ARG A 166 14.77 7.39 -1.14
CA ARG A 166 14.25 6.73 0.08
C ARG A 166 13.05 5.83 -0.24
N SER A 167 12.13 6.28 -1.09
CA SER A 167 10.99 5.47 -1.53
C SER A 167 11.42 4.25 -2.36
N LEU A 168 12.40 4.39 -3.26
CA LEU A 168 12.98 3.26 -3.99
C LEU A 168 13.63 2.24 -3.04
N ALA A 169 14.42 2.71 -2.08
CA ALA A 169 15.03 1.84 -1.07
C ALA A 169 13.96 1.07 -0.27
N ALA A 170 12.87 1.72 0.13
CA ALA A 170 11.78 1.07 0.85
C ALA A 170 11.14 -0.07 0.02
N ALA A 171 10.85 0.19 -1.26
CA ALA A 171 10.31 -0.82 -2.17
C ALA A 171 11.28 -2.01 -2.34
N LEU A 172 12.58 -1.74 -2.51
CA LEU A 172 13.62 -2.78 -2.56
C LEU A 172 13.64 -3.62 -1.28
N MET A 173 13.55 -2.98 -0.10
CA MET A 173 13.50 -3.69 1.18
C MET A 173 12.27 -4.61 1.29
N THR A 174 11.10 -4.10 0.95
CA THR A 174 9.84 -4.86 0.97
C THR A 174 9.86 -6.05 0.02
N HIS A 175 10.24 -5.84 -1.24
CA HIS A 175 10.24 -6.92 -2.22
C HIS A 175 11.41 -7.91 -2.04
N GLY A 176 12.50 -7.47 -1.40
CA GLY A 176 13.51 -8.37 -0.86
C GLY A 176 12.93 -9.31 0.20
N GLY A 177 12.09 -8.80 1.12
CA GLY A 177 11.34 -9.61 2.09
C GLY A 177 10.41 -10.63 1.44
N ASN A 178 9.60 -10.20 0.48
CA ASN A 178 8.75 -11.11 -0.31
C ASN A 178 9.58 -12.22 -0.98
N SER A 179 10.73 -11.86 -1.56
CA SER A 179 11.65 -12.82 -2.19
C SER A 179 12.23 -13.80 -1.19
N TYR A 180 12.62 -13.31 -0.01
CA TYR A 180 13.18 -14.13 1.05
C TYR A 180 12.15 -15.13 1.60
N ASN A 181 10.91 -14.69 1.81
CA ASN A 181 9.80 -15.53 2.30
C ASN A 181 9.50 -16.70 1.35
N GLY A 182 9.69 -16.51 0.04
CA GLY A 182 9.59 -17.58 -0.96
C GLY A 182 10.90 -18.30 -1.28
N ALA A 183 11.89 -18.22 -0.38
CA ALA A 183 13.20 -18.86 -0.50
C ALA A 183 14.05 -18.45 -1.73
N ALA A 184 13.70 -17.35 -2.40
CA ALA A 184 14.51 -16.77 -3.47
C ALA A 184 15.65 -15.91 -2.89
N TYR A 185 16.53 -16.51 -2.07
CA TYR A 185 17.49 -15.78 -1.24
C TYR A 185 18.48 -14.91 -2.02
N ALA A 186 18.96 -15.37 -3.17
CA ALA A 186 19.85 -14.57 -4.01
C ALA A 186 19.15 -13.29 -4.52
N ARG A 187 17.89 -13.40 -4.95
CA ARG A 187 17.07 -12.25 -5.35
C ARG A 187 16.80 -11.32 -4.17
N ALA A 188 16.48 -11.88 -3.01
CA ALA A 188 16.24 -11.11 -1.79
C ALA A 188 17.47 -10.28 -1.40
N CYS A 189 18.64 -10.92 -1.39
CA CYS A 189 19.90 -10.28 -1.04
C CYS A 189 20.30 -9.19 -2.03
N ALA A 190 20.16 -9.42 -3.34
CA ALA A 190 20.41 -8.38 -4.33
C ALA A 190 19.54 -7.13 -4.10
N ALA A 191 18.24 -7.31 -3.80
CA ALA A 191 17.34 -6.19 -3.52
C ALA A 191 17.68 -5.49 -2.19
N TRP A 192 17.95 -6.24 -1.13
CA TRP A 192 18.32 -5.68 0.17
C TRP A 192 19.67 -4.97 0.17
N GLU A 193 20.67 -5.49 -0.53
CA GLU A 193 21.98 -4.85 -0.69
C GLU A 193 21.85 -3.53 -1.45
N GLU A 194 21.07 -3.50 -2.54
CA GLU A 194 20.78 -2.25 -3.28
C GLU A 194 20.03 -1.23 -2.39
N GLY A 195 18.99 -1.68 -1.68
CA GLY A 195 18.22 -0.82 -0.77
C GLY A 195 19.06 -0.27 0.38
N LEU A 196 19.89 -1.11 0.99
CA LEU A 196 20.82 -0.74 2.05
C LEU A 196 21.85 0.28 1.53
N ALA A 197 22.43 0.06 0.35
CA ALA A 197 23.39 1.00 -0.23
C ALA A 197 22.78 2.40 -0.42
N ILE A 198 21.51 2.49 -0.83
CA ILE A 198 20.80 3.77 -0.93
C ILE A 198 20.63 4.41 0.46
N TYR A 199 20.19 3.66 1.47
CA TYR A 199 20.06 4.21 2.82
C TYR A 199 21.40 4.65 3.41
N GLU A 200 22.49 3.90 3.19
CA GLU A 200 23.81 4.31 3.66
C GLU A 200 24.30 5.58 2.99
N ASP A 201 24.03 5.75 1.69
CA ASP A 201 24.34 6.98 0.98
C ASP A 201 23.55 8.18 1.52
N LEU A 202 22.23 8.02 1.71
CA LEU A 202 21.38 9.05 2.31
C LEU A 202 21.82 9.41 3.73
N ASN A 203 22.30 8.44 4.51
CA ASN A 203 22.81 8.70 5.85
C ASN A 203 24.11 9.52 5.79
N ARG A 204 25.05 9.15 4.91
CA ARG A 204 26.31 9.88 4.73
C ARG A 204 26.09 11.31 4.26
N SER A 205 25.09 11.54 3.41
CA SER A 205 24.74 12.87 2.92
C SER A 205 23.88 13.69 3.90
N GLY A 206 23.59 13.18 5.10
CA GLY A 206 22.74 13.86 6.08
C GLY A 206 21.27 13.98 5.67
N ALA A 207 20.82 13.21 4.67
CA ALA A 207 19.48 13.31 4.10
C ALA A 207 18.47 12.30 4.70
N MET A 208 18.82 11.66 5.83
CA MET A 208 17.92 10.78 6.59
C MET A 208 17.42 11.45 7.86
N SER A 209 16.15 11.21 8.18
CA SER A 209 15.61 11.55 9.50
C SER A 209 16.29 10.73 10.60
N GLU A 210 16.25 11.23 11.83
CA GLU A 210 16.78 10.50 12.98
C GLU A 210 16.13 9.12 13.14
N ARG A 211 14.81 9.04 12.96
CA ARG A 211 14.06 7.78 13.01
C ARG A 211 14.53 6.80 11.94
N ASP A 212 14.73 7.25 10.71
CA ASP A 212 15.18 6.36 9.63
C ASP A 212 16.59 5.84 9.91
N ARG A 213 17.46 6.68 10.49
CA ARG A 213 18.84 6.28 10.83
C ARG A 213 18.86 5.22 11.93
N THR A 214 18.04 5.39 12.97
CA THR A 214 18.05 4.50 14.13
C THR A 214 17.26 3.23 13.90
N VAL A 215 16.16 3.29 13.14
CA VAL A 215 15.27 2.15 12.90
C VAL A 215 15.55 1.54 11.53
N THR A 216 15.22 2.25 10.45
CA THR A 216 15.21 1.69 9.08
C THR A 216 16.60 1.22 8.63
N LEU A 217 17.63 2.04 8.82
CA LEU A 217 18.99 1.68 8.43
C LEU A 217 19.53 0.51 9.27
N THR A 218 19.28 0.52 10.58
CA THR A 218 19.69 -0.58 11.48
C THR A 218 19.02 -1.90 11.10
N GLN A 219 17.71 -1.89 10.83
CA GLN A 219 16.97 -3.07 10.38
C GLN A 219 17.49 -3.58 9.02
N SER A 220 17.73 -2.67 8.07
CA SER A 220 18.25 -3.02 6.75
C SER A 220 19.63 -3.68 6.84
N ARG A 221 20.51 -3.16 7.70
CA ARG A 221 21.81 -3.78 8.00
C ARG A 221 21.67 -5.16 8.62
N ASP A 222 20.72 -5.33 9.55
CA ASP A 222 20.50 -6.62 10.20
C ASP A 222 20.06 -7.68 9.19
N PHE A 223 19.12 -7.36 8.30
CA PHE A 223 18.66 -8.27 7.25
C PHE A 223 19.81 -8.73 6.37
N VAL A 224 20.59 -7.80 5.79
CA VAL A 224 21.72 -8.14 4.92
C VAL A 224 22.76 -8.98 5.69
N ARG A 225 23.15 -8.55 6.90
CA ARG A 225 24.16 -9.24 7.72
C ARG A 225 23.78 -10.68 8.04
N ARG A 226 22.53 -10.91 8.44
CA ARG A 226 22.07 -12.24 8.88
C ARG A 226 21.73 -13.15 7.70
N ALA A 227 21.24 -12.58 6.60
CA ALA A 227 20.71 -13.36 5.49
C ALA A 227 21.68 -13.59 4.34
N CYS A 228 22.60 -12.66 4.02
CA CYS A 228 23.23 -12.60 2.70
C CYS A 228 24.68 -13.09 2.60
N ALA A 229 25.27 -13.58 3.70
CA ALA A 229 26.65 -14.09 3.72
C ALA A 229 26.78 -15.42 4.52
N PRO A 230 26.59 -16.59 3.89
CA PRO A 230 25.98 -16.79 2.56
C PRO A 230 24.43 -16.67 2.61
N PRO A 231 23.76 -16.50 1.46
CA PRO A 231 22.29 -16.51 1.35
C PRO A 231 21.65 -17.73 2.03
N ARG A 232 20.94 -17.53 3.14
CA ARG A 232 20.36 -18.64 3.92
C ARG A 232 19.11 -18.25 4.71
N ALA A 233 18.31 -19.25 5.04
CA ALA A 233 17.22 -19.16 6.03
C ALA A 233 17.77 -18.74 7.41
N GLY A 234 16.99 -18.01 8.22
CA GLY A 234 17.42 -17.65 9.59
C GLY A 234 16.91 -16.33 10.19
N LEU A 235 15.91 -15.69 9.59
CA LEU A 235 15.36 -14.43 10.13
C LEU A 235 14.16 -14.59 11.08
N GLY A 236 13.51 -15.75 11.13
CA GLY A 236 12.33 -16.01 11.99
C GLY A 236 11.07 -16.26 11.16
N SER A 237 9.89 -15.88 11.68
CA SER A 237 8.64 -15.82 10.90
C SER A 237 8.78 -14.93 9.66
N ARG A 238 7.81 -14.99 8.73
CA ARG A 238 7.80 -14.14 7.51
C ARG A 238 8.12 -12.69 7.85
N ILE A 239 8.98 -12.08 7.03
CA ILE A 239 9.55 -10.74 7.18
C ILE A 239 9.00 -9.79 6.14
#